data_AF-A0A1F2ST83-F1
#
_entry.id   AF-A0A1F2ST83-F1
#
_cell.length_a   1.000
_cell.length_b   1.000
_cell.length_c   1.000
_cell.angle_alpha   90.00
_cell.angle_beta   90.00
_cell.angle_gamma   90.00
#
_symmetry.space_group_name_H-M   'P 1'
#
loop_
_entity.id
_entity.type
_entity.pdbx_description
1 polymer ?
#
loop_
_entity_poly.entity_id
_entity_poly.type
_entity_poly.pdbx_seq_one_letter_code
_entity_poly.pdbx_strand_id
1 'polypeptide(L)'
;AGGLTEFDLPRIKIPAGGGLQWPVPSLEGETMESVIEGVIVLARDTRAYYSQPLSEGGGNQPPDCFSSDGSTGVGKPGGTCVTCPLAQYGSAAGGRGQACKQIKQVFVLRGSLLLPEVISLPPTSLKAAKQYLLKLTSQGIPYYSAVTRVGLERTKNSQGIAYSRATFAFVRRLTPDEVKKAQEYHEMLKPLVQRMTVDLDASEVRDDQ
;
A
#
# COMPACT_ATOMS: atom_id res chain seq x y z
N ALA A 1 7.33 24.11 -14.77
CA ALA A 1 6.53 22.93 -15.17
C ALA A 1 6.48 22.00 -13.99
N GLY A 2 5.29 21.75 -13.42
CA GLY A 2 5.14 20.89 -12.25
C GLY A 2 5.50 19.45 -12.63
N GLY A 3 6.44 18.83 -11.91
CA GLY A 3 6.78 17.42 -12.12
C GLY A 3 5.67 16.52 -11.60
N LEU A 4 5.54 15.32 -12.19
CA LEU A 4 4.63 14.28 -11.71
C LEU A 4 4.94 13.95 -10.24
N THR A 5 3.91 13.97 -9.41
CA THR A 5 3.96 13.63 -7.98
C THR A 5 3.15 12.36 -7.71
N GLU A 6 3.22 11.85 -6.48
CA GLU A 6 2.42 10.69 -6.07
C GLU A 6 0.93 10.94 -6.14
N PHE A 7 0.53 12.19 -5.88
CA PHE A 7 -0.87 12.61 -5.87
C PHE A 7 -1.51 12.48 -7.26
N ASP A 8 -0.69 12.43 -8.31
CA ASP A 8 -1.16 12.31 -9.69
C ASP A 8 -1.34 10.84 -10.12
N LEU A 9 -0.90 9.87 -9.31
CA LEU A 9 -1.05 8.44 -9.63
C LEU A 9 -2.41 7.90 -9.14
N PRO A 10 -3.11 7.06 -9.94
CA PRO A 10 -4.37 6.47 -9.50
C PRO A 10 -4.16 5.55 -8.29
N ARG A 11 -4.98 5.74 -7.25
CA ARG A 11 -4.92 4.94 -6.02
C ARG A 11 -6.05 3.93 -5.97
N ILE A 12 -5.70 2.70 -5.61
CA ILE A 12 -6.64 1.61 -5.38
C ILE A 12 -6.58 1.23 -3.90
N LYS A 13 -7.73 1.35 -3.22
CA LYS A 13 -7.86 1.07 -1.78
C LYS A 13 -8.65 -0.22 -1.56
N ILE A 14 -8.32 -0.96 -0.51
CA ILE A 14 -9.12 -2.11 -0.09
C ILE A 14 -10.53 -1.62 0.30
N PRO A 15 -11.62 -2.22 -0.23
CA PRO A 15 -12.99 -1.82 0.08
C PRO A 15 -13.30 -2.00 1.57
N ALA A 16 -14.21 -1.17 2.08
CA ALA A 16 -14.70 -1.30 3.45
C ALA A 16 -15.58 -2.55 3.63
N GLY A 17 -15.80 -2.97 4.88
CA GLY A 17 -16.86 -3.93 5.24
C GLY A 17 -16.65 -5.36 4.73
N GLY A 18 -15.44 -5.74 4.33
CA GLY A 18 -15.18 -7.10 3.85
C GLY A 18 -15.54 -7.33 2.37
N GLY A 19 -15.65 -6.28 1.57
CA GLY A 19 -15.85 -6.37 0.12
C GLY A 19 -14.70 -7.09 -0.59
N LEU A 20 -15.00 -7.88 -1.62
CA LEU A 20 -14.01 -8.69 -2.35
C LEU A 20 -13.74 -8.21 -3.76
N GLN A 21 -14.14 -6.98 -4.08
CA GLN A 21 -13.92 -6.33 -5.37
C GLN A 21 -13.10 -5.05 -5.15
N TRP A 22 -12.13 -4.84 -6.02
CA TRP A 22 -11.28 -3.67 -6.06
C TRP A 22 -11.98 -2.53 -6.78
N PRO A 23 -12.14 -1.36 -6.15
CA PRO A 23 -12.51 -0.13 -6.84
C PRO A 23 -11.31 0.38 -7.63
N VAL A 24 -11.38 0.28 -8.95
CA VAL A 24 -10.30 0.62 -9.87
C VAL A 24 -10.66 1.91 -10.62
N PRO A 25 -9.86 2.98 -10.51
CA PRO A 25 -10.06 4.18 -11.30
C PRO A 25 -9.97 3.93 -12.81
N SER A 26 -10.87 4.54 -13.58
CA SER A 26 -10.97 4.44 -15.04
C SER A 26 -11.37 5.80 -15.64
N LEU A 27 -11.34 5.92 -16.97
CA LEU A 27 -11.77 7.16 -17.65
C LEU A 27 -13.27 7.44 -17.45
N GLU A 28 -14.06 6.38 -17.28
CA GLU A 28 -15.50 6.43 -17.07
C GLU A 28 -15.89 6.51 -15.57
N GLY A 29 -14.91 6.63 -14.67
CA GLY A 29 -15.12 6.70 -13.23
C GLY A 29 -14.44 5.55 -12.49
N GLU A 30 -15.21 4.63 -11.92
CA GLU A 30 -14.68 3.51 -11.14
C GLU A 30 -15.25 2.18 -11.67
N THR A 31 -14.38 1.20 -11.88
CA THR A 31 -14.75 -0.18 -12.22
C THR A 31 -14.47 -1.11 -11.05
N MET A 32 -15.28 -2.16 -10.91
CA MET A 32 -15.11 -3.14 -9.84
C MET A 32 -14.45 -4.40 -10.39
N GLU A 33 -13.20 -4.65 -9.99
CA GLU A 33 -12.43 -5.81 -10.44
C GLU A 33 -12.27 -6.86 -9.33
N SER A 34 -12.40 -8.14 -9.66
CA SER A 34 -12.23 -9.22 -8.67
C SER A 34 -10.77 -9.42 -8.25
N VAL A 35 -9.82 -9.03 -9.11
CA VAL A 35 -8.38 -9.12 -8.89
C VAL A 35 -7.67 -7.99 -9.65
N ILE A 36 -6.50 -7.59 -9.17
CA ILE A 36 -5.59 -6.69 -9.88
C ILE A 36 -4.41 -7.53 -10.37
N GLU A 37 -4.23 -7.67 -11.69
CA GLU A 37 -3.09 -8.38 -12.28
C GLU A 37 -2.14 -7.41 -12.99
N GLY A 38 -0.87 -7.44 -12.61
CA GLY A 38 0.14 -6.57 -13.23
C GLY A 38 1.55 -6.83 -12.71
N VAL A 39 2.48 -5.99 -13.14
CA VAL A 39 3.88 -6.05 -12.71
C VAL A 39 4.08 -5.08 -11.56
N ILE A 40 4.58 -5.57 -10.42
CA ILE A 40 4.99 -4.67 -9.35
C ILE A 40 6.28 -4.00 -9.81
N VAL A 41 6.25 -2.70 -10.06
CA VAL A 41 7.45 -1.95 -10.48
C VAL A 41 8.12 -1.30 -9.29
N LEU A 42 7.41 -1.08 -8.19
CA LEU A 42 8.00 -0.57 -6.96
C LEU A 42 7.14 -0.93 -5.75
N ALA A 43 7.76 -0.99 -4.57
CA ALA A 43 7.05 -1.06 -3.31
C ALA A 43 7.79 -0.23 -2.25
N ARG A 44 7.03 0.40 -1.35
CA ARG A 44 7.59 1.09 -0.19
C ARG A 44 6.71 0.92 1.05
N ASP A 45 7.31 1.17 2.20
CA ASP A 45 6.62 1.28 3.47
C ASP A 45 6.49 2.75 3.85
N THR A 46 5.32 3.14 4.33
CA THR A 46 4.99 4.46 4.85
C THR A 46 4.36 4.31 6.22
N ARG A 47 4.21 5.40 6.98
CA ARG A 47 3.48 5.37 8.26
C ARG A 47 2.60 6.59 8.44
N ALA A 48 1.47 6.40 9.11
CA ALA A 48 0.61 7.48 9.58
C ALA A 48 0.22 7.28 11.03
N TYR A 49 0.10 8.37 11.78
CA TYR A 49 -0.42 8.39 13.13
C TYR A 49 -1.49 9.48 13.24
N TYR A 50 -2.61 9.09 13.83
CA TYR A 50 -3.68 9.98 14.25
C TYR A 50 -3.87 9.79 15.75
N SER A 51 -3.86 10.90 16.47
CA SER A 51 -4.10 10.94 17.91
C SER A 51 -5.57 10.77 18.25
N GLN A 52 -6.46 11.13 17.33
CA GLN A 52 -7.91 10.97 17.45
C GLN A 52 -8.42 9.87 16.50
N PRO A 53 -9.46 9.11 16.90
CA PRO A 53 -10.11 8.14 16.03
C PRO A 53 -10.71 8.80 14.79
N LEU A 54 -10.69 8.08 13.66
CA LEU A 54 -11.27 8.51 12.39
C LEU A 54 -12.74 8.95 12.49
N SER A 55 -13.49 8.35 13.41
CA SER A 55 -14.91 8.63 13.66
C SER A 55 -15.16 10.05 14.22
N GLU A 56 -14.13 10.69 14.78
CA GLU A 56 -14.22 12.01 15.42
C GLU A 56 -13.63 13.13 14.55
N GLY A 57 -12.75 12.80 13.59
CA GLY A 57 -11.95 13.77 12.81
C GLY A 57 -12.51 14.20 11.45
N GLY A 58 -13.75 13.84 11.10
CA GLY A 58 -14.39 14.33 9.87
C GLY A 58 -13.63 14.00 8.58
N GLY A 59 -13.21 12.75 8.38
CA GLY A 59 -12.83 12.15 7.07
C GLY A 59 -11.64 12.71 6.28
N ASN A 60 -11.21 13.95 6.55
CA ASN A 60 -10.27 14.71 5.72
C ASN A 60 -9.15 15.38 6.55
N GLN A 61 -8.97 14.96 7.80
CA GLN A 61 -7.90 15.49 8.65
C GLN A 61 -6.57 14.85 8.26
N PRO A 62 -5.49 15.63 8.09
CA PRO A 62 -4.16 15.07 7.91
C PRO A 62 -3.70 14.36 9.19
N PRO A 63 -2.77 13.40 9.08
CA PRO A 63 -2.21 12.72 10.24
C PRO A 63 -1.45 13.71 11.13
N ASP A 64 -1.48 13.46 12.45
CA ASP A 64 -0.63 14.17 13.41
C ASP A 64 0.85 13.95 13.11
N CYS A 65 1.21 12.75 12.64
CA CYS A 65 2.56 12.43 12.16
C CYS A 65 2.49 11.45 10.98
N PHE A 66 3.31 11.68 9.96
CA PHE A 66 3.45 10.78 8.82
C PHE A 66 4.91 10.48 8.49
N SER A 67 5.15 9.42 7.74
CA SER A 67 6.48 9.03 7.26
C SER A 67 6.37 8.50 5.84
N SER A 68 7.13 9.09 4.92
CA SER A 68 7.13 8.74 3.50
C SER A 68 8.05 7.59 3.11
N ASP A 69 9.04 7.32 3.96
CA ASP A 69 10.05 6.28 3.82
C ASP A 69 9.88 5.16 4.85
N GLY A 70 8.86 5.27 5.71
CA GLY A 70 8.59 4.37 6.82
C GLY A 70 9.60 4.45 7.96
N SER A 71 10.58 5.35 7.87
CA SER A 71 11.78 5.40 8.70
C SER A 71 11.89 6.72 9.47
N THR A 72 11.48 7.84 8.87
CA THR A 72 11.52 9.18 9.46
C THR A 72 10.11 9.78 9.50
N GLY A 73 9.64 10.09 10.70
CA GLY A 73 8.36 10.74 10.96
C GLY A 73 8.46 12.26 10.93
N VAL A 74 7.49 12.91 10.28
CA VAL A 74 7.30 14.35 10.21
C VAL A 74 5.95 14.67 10.87
N GLY A 75 5.94 15.65 11.77
CA GLY A 75 4.78 16.01 12.58
C GLY A 75 4.99 15.70 14.06
N LYS A 76 3.91 15.39 14.78
CA LYS A 76 3.89 15.08 16.22
C LYS A 76 3.53 13.60 16.44
N PRO A 77 4.42 12.78 17.02
CA PRO A 77 5.69 13.15 17.68
C PRO A 77 6.89 13.34 16.73
N GLY A 78 6.82 12.87 15.48
CA GLY A 78 7.95 12.93 14.55
C GLY A 78 9.12 12.02 14.95
N GLY A 79 10.26 12.19 14.27
CA GLY A 79 11.53 11.51 14.61
C GLY A 79 11.66 10.10 14.03
N THR A 80 12.59 9.30 14.54
CA THR A 80 12.90 7.97 13.98
C THR A 80 11.78 6.96 14.25
N CYS A 81 11.16 6.45 13.19
CA CYS A 81 10.01 5.55 13.28
C CYS A 81 10.36 4.21 13.95
N VAL A 82 11.57 3.68 13.77
CA VAL A 82 11.96 2.37 14.32
C VAL A 82 11.95 2.35 15.85
N THR A 83 12.31 3.48 16.49
CA THR A 83 12.34 3.64 17.95
C THR A 83 11.11 4.37 18.48
N CYS A 84 10.17 4.76 17.62
CA CYS A 84 8.98 5.49 18.02
C CYS A 84 8.07 4.59 18.88
N PRO A 85 7.67 5.02 20.10
CA PRO A 85 6.76 4.23 20.95
C PRO A 85 5.41 3.94 20.27
N LEU A 86 4.91 4.87 19.46
CA LEU A 86 3.65 4.72 18.73
C LEU A 86 3.77 3.74 17.55
N ALA A 87 4.98 3.44 17.08
CA ALA A 87 5.22 2.46 16.02
C ALA A 87 5.37 1.03 16.57
N GLN A 88 5.43 0.85 17.89
CA GLN A 88 5.59 -0.48 18.50
C GLN A 88 4.27 -1.22 18.53
N TYR A 89 4.31 -2.54 18.37
CA TYR A 89 3.13 -3.37 18.57
C TYR A 89 2.66 -3.27 20.04
N GLY A 90 1.36 -3.14 20.25
CA GLY A 90 0.76 -2.90 21.56
C GLY A 90 0.47 -1.44 21.87
N SER A 91 0.93 -0.50 21.03
CA SER A 91 0.66 0.93 21.22
C SER A 91 -0.74 1.37 20.79
N ALA A 92 -1.42 0.59 19.94
CA ALA A 92 -2.80 0.89 19.54
C ALA A 92 -3.77 0.85 20.72
N ALA A 93 -4.87 1.60 20.63
CA ALA A 93 -5.99 1.47 21.56
C ALA A 93 -6.44 0.00 21.63
N GLY A 94 -6.56 -0.55 22.84
CA GLY A 94 -6.86 -1.97 23.06
C GLY A 94 -5.66 -2.93 22.93
N GLY A 95 -4.44 -2.41 22.76
CA GLY A 95 -3.19 -3.19 22.79
C GLY A 95 -2.97 -4.11 21.59
N ARG A 96 -3.80 -4.01 20.55
CA ARG A 96 -3.75 -4.87 19.36
C ARG A 96 -3.28 -4.06 18.16
N GLY A 97 -2.00 -4.17 17.84
CA GLY A 97 -1.39 -3.48 16.70
C GLY A 97 -0.61 -2.22 17.10
N GLN A 98 -0.31 -1.39 16.10
CA GLN A 98 0.48 -0.16 16.24
C GLN A 98 -0.46 1.05 16.20
N ALA A 99 -0.22 2.07 17.02
CA ALA A 99 -0.97 3.33 16.94
C ALA A 99 -0.57 4.10 15.67
N CYS A 100 0.74 4.26 15.46
CA CYS A 100 1.31 4.72 14.20
C CYS A 100 1.30 3.54 13.22
N LYS A 101 0.29 3.49 12.36
CA LYS A 101 0.07 2.39 11.41
C LYS A 101 1.13 2.41 10.33
N GLN A 102 1.63 1.23 9.98
CA GLN A 102 2.42 1.04 8.78
C GLN A 102 1.51 0.71 7.59
N ILE A 103 1.76 1.36 6.46
CA ILE A 103 1.08 1.11 5.19
C ILE A 103 2.13 0.69 4.18
N LYS A 104 1.80 -0.31 3.36
CA LYS A 104 2.65 -0.68 2.23
C LYS A 104 1.98 -0.22 0.95
N GLN A 105 2.68 0.60 0.19
CA GLN A 105 2.24 1.02 -1.13
C GLN A 105 2.96 0.17 -2.18
N VAL A 106 2.18 -0.44 -3.07
CA VAL A 106 2.68 -1.26 -4.17
C VAL A 106 2.27 -0.59 -5.47
N PHE A 107 3.26 -0.25 -6.29
CA PHE A 107 3.08 0.40 -7.58
C PHE A 107 3.00 -0.70 -8.64
N VAL A 108 1.83 -0.84 -9.26
CA VAL A 108 1.53 -1.91 -10.22
C VAL A 108 1.32 -1.32 -11.60
N LEU A 109 2.08 -1.81 -12.56
CA LEU A 109 1.88 -1.51 -13.97
C LEU A 109 0.95 -2.56 -14.58
N ARG A 110 -0.19 -2.13 -15.16
CA ARG A 110 -1.19 -3.01 -15.78
C ARG A 110 -1.37 -2.71 -17.27
N GLY A 111 -1.50 -3.77 -18.05
CA GLY A 111 -1.89 -3.69 -19.46
C GLY A 111 -1.04 -2.71 -20.27
N SER A 112 -1.71 -1.78 -20.95
CA SER A 112 -1.11 -0.70 -21.75
C SER A 112 -1.05 0.65 -21.01
N LEU A 113 -1.25 0.67 -19.69
CA LEU A 113 -1.19 1.91 -18.93
C LEU A 113 0.24 2.47 -18.94
N LEU A 114 0.34 3.78 -19.16
CA LEU A 114 1.63 4.47 -19.18
C LEU A 114 2.16 4.77 -17.77
N LEU A 115 1.27 4.83 -16.78
CA LEU A 115 1.60 5.12 -15.38
C LEU A 115 1.19 3.94 -14.49
N PRO A 116 1.92 3.69 -13.39
CA PRO A 116 1.53 2.68 -12.43
C PRO A 116 0.36 3.15 -11.58
N GLU A 117 -0.40 2.19 -11.07
CA GLU A 117 -1.42 2.41 -10.07
C GLU A 117 -0.87 2.05 -8.69
N VAL A 118 -1.30 2.78 -7.65
CA VAL A 118 -0.82 2.60 -6.29
C VAL A 118 -1.85 1.82 -5.48
N ILE A 119 -1.51 0.59 -5.12
CA ILE A 119 -2.30 -0.21 -4.18
C ILE A 119 -1.82 0.10 -2.76
N SER A 120 -2.69 0.71 -1.95
CA SER A 120 -2.41 0.99 -0.53
C SER A 120 -2.85 -0.18 0.35
N LEU A 121 -1.88 -0.88 0.93
CA LEU A 121 -2.11 -2.06 1.77
C LEU A 121 -2.12 -1.68 3.25
N PRO A 122 -3.22 -1.98 3.98
CA PRO A 122 -3.30 -1.72 5.41
C PRO A 122 -2.41 -2.69 6.23
N PRO A 123 -2.19 -2.41 7.53
CA PRO A 123 -1.41 -3.26 8.43
C PRO A 123 -1.77 -4.76 8.36
N THR A 124 -3.06 -5.07 8.21
CA THR A 124 -3.59 -6.43 8.16
C THR A 124 -3.14 -7.23 6.92
N SER A 125 -2.68 -6.55 5.87
CA SER A 125 -2.23 -7.15 4.61
C SER A 125 -0.69 -7.18 4.46
N LEU A 126 0.05 -6.52 5.35
CA LEU A 126 1.52 -6.43 5.27
C LEU A 126 2.21 -7.80 5.30
N LYS A 127 1.71 -8.71 6.13
CA LYS A 127 2.28 -10.07 6.25
C LYS A 127 2.14 -10.84 4.94
N ALA A 128 0.99 -10.76 4.28
CA ALA A 128 0.76 -11.45 3.00
C ALA A 128 1.69 -10.92 1.90
N ALA A 129 1.79 -9.59 1.77
CA ALA A 129 2.70 -8.96 0.81
C ALA A 129 4.17 -9.32 1.09
N LYS A 130 4.62 -9.23 2.35
CA LYS A 130 5.99 -9.59 2.73
C LYS A 130 6.31 -11.04 2.40
N GLN A 131 5.43 -11.97 2.73
CA GLN A 131 5.61 -13.40 2.44
C GLN A 131 5.72 -13.67 0.94
N TYR A 132 4.88 -13.01 0.13
CA TYR A 132 4.94 -13.14 -1.32
C TYR A 132 6.25 -12.61 -1.90
N LEU A 133 6.66 -11.39 -1.52
CA LEU A 133 7.91 -10.79 -1.99
C LEU A 133 9.13 -11.63 -1.60
N LEU A 134 9.17 -12.13 -0.36
CA LEU A 134 10.23 -13.04 0.10
C LEU A 134 10.26 -14.36 -0.69
N LYS A 135 9.10 -14.93 -1.01
CA LYS A 135 9.03 -16.13 -1.86
C LYS A 135 9.61 -15.88 -3.25
N LEU A 136 9.28 -14.75 -3.88
CA LEU A 136 9.90 -14.37 -5.16
C LEU A 136 11.41 -14.23 -5.05
N THR A 137 11.90 -13.49 -4.03
CA THR A 137 13.34 -13.32 -3.77
C THR A 137 14.04 -14.66 -3.55
N SER A 138 13.45 -15.58 -2.79
CA SER A 138 14.02 -16.92 -2.54
C SER A 138 14.17 -17.77 -3.81
N GLN A 139 13.41 -17.45 -4.86
CA GLN A 139 13.45 -18.11 -6.16
C GLN A 139 14.31 -17.35 -7.18
N GLY A 140 15.01 -16.29 -6.76
CA GLY A 140 15.79 -15.43 -7.64
C GLY A 140 14.93 -14.67 -8.64
N ILE A 141 13.66 -14.41 -8.31
CA ILE A 141 12.73 -13.67 -9.17
C ILE A 141 12.57 -12.26 -8.56
N PRO A 142 13.14 -11.22 -9.17
CA PRO A 142 12.81 -9.85 -8.78
C PRO A 142 11.31 -9.58 -8.99
N TYR A 143 10.67 -8.84 -8.08
CA TYR A 143 9.23 -8.57 -8.17
C TYR A 143 8.82 -7.84 -9.46
N TYR A 144 9.74 -7.05 -10.05
CA TYR A 144 9.57 -6.37 -11.34
C TYR A 144 9.80 -7.27 -12.57
N SER A 145 10.03 -8.56 -12.38
CA SER A 145 10.21 -9.57 -13.45
C SER A 145 9.08 -10.60 -13.51
N ALA A 146 8.00 -10.38 -12.77
CA ALA A 146 6.87 -11.30 -12.70
C ALA A 146 5.53 -10.56 -12.76
N VAL A 147 4.54 -11.21 -13.37
CA VAL A 147 3.14 -10.81 -13.24
C VAL A 147 2.63 -11.33 -11.91
N THR A 148 2.09 -10.41 -11.10
CA THR A 148 1.50 -10.65 -9.79
C THR A 148 0.01 -10.42 -9.86
N ARG A 149 -0.76 -11.34 -9.27
CA ARG A 149 -2.19 -11.17 -9.00
C ARG A 149 -2.37 -10.75 -7.56
N VAL A 150 -3.11 -9.66 -7.36
CA VAL A 150 -3.53 -9.16 -6.05
C VAL A 150 -5.04 -9.37 -5.91
N GLY A 151 -5.43 -10.32 -5.07
CA GLY A 151 -6.83 -10.62 -4.76
C GLY A 151 -7.23 -10.09 -3.39
N LEU A 152 -8.48 -10.32 -3.02
CA LEU A 152 -9.02 -10.07 -1.68
C LEU A 152 -9.60 -11.35 -1.11
N GLU A 153 -9.39 -11.57 0.18
CA GLU A 153 -10.08 -12.61 0.94
C GLU A 153 -10.79 -12.00 2.15
N ARG A 154 -11.96 -12.56 2.49
CA ARG A 154 -12.69 -12.14 3.69
C ARG A 154 -12.11 -12.88 4.88
N THR A 155 -11.72 -12.13 5.90
CA THR A 155 -11.22 -12.67 7.16
C THR A 155 -11.87 -11.93 8.33
N LYS A 156 -11.54 -12.30 9.57
CA LYS A 156 -12.10 -11.70 10.78
C LYS A 156 -10.99 -11.43 11.78
N ASN A 157 -11.13 -10.34 12.53
CA ASN A 157 -10.25 -10.08 13.67
C ASN A 157 -10.68 -10.92 14.88
N SER A 158 -9.96 -10.78 15.99
CA SER A 158 -10.25 -11.51 17.24
C SER A 158 -11.61 -11.19 17.86
N GLN A 159 -12.27 -10.11 17.44
CA GLN A 159 -13.61 -9.70 17.88
C GLN A 159 -14.71 -10.21 16.92
N GLY A 160 -14.34 -10.91 15.85
CA GLY A 160 -15.28 -11.43 14.85
C GLY A 160 -15.69 -10.43 13.77
N ILE A 161 -15.14 -9.21 13.79
CA ILE A 161 -15.42 -8.18 12.79
C ILE A 161 -14.74 -8.58 11.47
N ALA A 162 -15.54 -8.63 10.41
CA ALA A 162 -15.08 -9.05 9.09
C ALA A 162 -14.37 -7.91 8.36
N TYR A 163 -13.25 -8.23 7.72
CA TYR A 163 -12.50 -7.29 6.90
C TYR A 163 -11.88 -8.01 5.69
N SER A 164 -11.44 -7.23 4.72
CA SER A 164 -10.77 -7.74 3.52
C SER A 164 -9.26 -7.69 3.69
N ARG A 165 -8.60 -8.81 3.40
CA ARG A 165 -7.14 -8.91 3.39
C ARG A 165 -6.66 -9.14 1.97
N ALA A 166 -5.62 -8.43 1.55
CA ALA A 166 -5.02 -8.66 0.25
C ALA A 166 -4.30 -10.01 0.20
N THR A 167 -4.50 -10.73 -0.90
CA THR A 167 -3.78 -11.96 -1.23
C THR A 167 -2.89 -11.72 -2.44
N PHE A 168 -1.76 -12.42 -2.50
CA PHE A 168 -0.77 -12.26 -3.57
C PHE A 168 -0.45 -13.62 -4.17
N ALA A 169 -0.52 -13.71 -5.48
CA ALA A 169 -0.19 -14.91 -6.23
C ALA A 169 0.73 -14.59 -7.41
N PHE A 170 1.67 -15.49 -7.66
CA PHE A 170 2.51 -15.47 -8.85
C PHE A 170 1.67 -15.98 -10.03
N VAL A 171 1.66 -15.24 -11.14
CA VAL A 171 0.93 -15.63 -12.36
C VAL A 171 1.91 -16.24 -13.36
N ARG A 172 2.95 -15.49 -13.74
CA ARG A 172 3.98 -15.94 -14.69
C ARG A 172 5.23 -15.07 -14.58
N ARG A 173 6.35 -15.57 -15.11
CA ARG A 173 7.52 -14.73 -15.41
C ARG A 173 7.22 -13.82 -16.60
N LEU A 174 7.85 -12.67 -16.61
CA LEU A 174 7.91 -11.80 -17.79
C LEU A 174 8.87 -12.40 -18.83
N THR A 175 8.60 -12.12 -20.10
CA THR A 175 9.55 -12.37 -21.18
C THR A 175 10.75 -11.43 -21.06
N PRO A 176 11.91 -11.72 -21.69
CA PRO A 176 13.06 -10.83 -21.64
C PRO A 176 12.76 -9.38 -22.07
N ASP A 177 11.93 -9.20 -23.09
CA ASP A 177 11.51 -7.87 -23.57
C ASP A 177 10.60 -7.15 -22.57
N GLU A 178 9.68 -7.88 -21.93
CA GLU A 178 8.84 -7.33 -20.86
C GLU A 178 9.67 -6.94 -19.63
N VAL A 179 10.67 -7.75 -19.24
CA VAL A 179 11.59 -7.43 -18.14
C VAL A 179 12.35 -6.15 -18.42
N LYS A 180 12.87 -5.97 -19.64
CA LYS A 180 13.59 -4.77 -20.02
C LYS A 180 12.74 -3.51 -19.84
N LYS A 181 11.49 -3.54 -20.32
CA LYS A 181 10.53 -2.44 -20.15
C LYS A 181 10.21 -2.20 -18.67
N ALA A 182 9.91 -3.25 -17.92
CA ALA A 182 9.60 -3.14 -16.49
C ALA A 182 10.78 -2.57 -15.68
N GLN A 183 12.01 -2.91 -16.06
CA GLN A 183 13.23 -2.37 -15.46
C GLN A 183 13.42 -0.87 -15.80
N GLU A 184 13.17 -0.46 -17.04
CA GLU A 184 13.18 0.96 -17.43
C GLU A 184 12.17 1.77 -16.61
N TYR A 185 10.95 1.23 -16.43
CA TYR A 185 9.94 1.81 -15.55
C TYR A 185 10.38 1.86 -14.09
N HIS A 186 10.97 0.79 -13.57
CA HIS A 186 11.50 0.75 -12.21
C HIS A 186 12.53 1.85 -11.97
N GLU A 187 13.51 1.99 -12.86
CA GLU A 187 14.57 3.00 -12.73
C GLU A 187 14.05 4.43 -12.94
N MET A 188 13.07 4.64 -13.83
CA MET A 188 12.44 5.95 -14.02
C MET A 188 11.64 6.39 -12.78
N LEU A 189 10.90 5.46 -12.16
CA LEU A 189 10.00 5.77 -11.06
C LEU A 189 10.70 5.83 -9.69
N LYS A 190 11.80 5.10 -9.53
CA LYS A 190 12.54 5.02 -8.26
C LYS A 190 12.95 6.39 -7.70
N PRO A 191 13.52 7.34 -8.49
CA PRO A 191 13.82 8.68 -8.00
C PRO A 191 12.58 9.51 -7.66
N LEU A 192 11.47 9.30 -8.39
CA LEU A 192 10.21 9.97 -8.09
C LEU A 192 9.72 9.53 -6.71
N VAL A 193 9.65 8.23 -6.48
CA VAL A 193 9.12 7.69 -5.22
C VAL A 193 10.01 7.97 -4.01
N GLN A 194 11.32 8.10 -4.20
CA GLN A 194 12.24 8.57 -3.15
C GLN A 194 12.02 10.04 -2.76
N ARG A 195 11.45 10.87 -3.66
CA ARG A 195 11.16 12.29 -3.43
C ARG A 195 9.69 12.57 -3.09
N MET A 196 8.82 11.58 -3.21
CA MET A 196 7.38 11.71 -3.00
C MET A 196 7.03 11.94 -1.51
N THR A 197 6.34 13.04 -1.24
CA THR A 197 5.62 13.27 0.02
C THR A 197 4.30 12.48 0.01
N VAL A 198 4.00 11.77 1.10
CA VAL A 198 2.82 10.91 1.16
C VAL A 198 1.58 11.73 1.51
N ASP A 199 0.54 11.62 0.69
CA ASP A 199 -0.83 11.88 1.13
C ASP A 199 -1.32 10.67 1.90
N LEU A 200 -1.48 10.82 3.21
CA LEU A 200 -2.18 9.83 4.02
C LEU A 200 -3.56 10.39 4.27
N ASP A 201 -4.51 10.02 3.42
CA ASP A 201 -5.90 10.13 3.79
C ASP A 201 -6.13 9.25 5.02
N ALA A 202 -6.90 9.77 5.97
CA ALA A 202 -7.35 9.01 7.14
C ALA A 202 -7.97 7.66 6.71
N SER A 203 -8.64 7.63 5.56
CA SER A 203 -9.23 6.43 4.96
C SER A 203 -8.23 5.34 4.51
N GLU A 204 -6.94 5.64 4.35
CA GLU A 204 -5.87 4.66 4.07
C GLU A 204 -5.37 3.98 5.34
N VAL A 205 -5.63 4.61 6.48
CA VAL A 205 -5.11 4.26 7.81
C VAL A 205 -6.28 3.75 8.64
N ARG A 206 -6.94 2.69 8.18
CA ARG A 206 -8.18 2.22 8.81
C ARG A 206 -7.89 1.51 10.13
N ASP A 207 -8.63 1.90 11.16
CA ASP A 207 -8.75 1.19 12.43
C ASP A 207 -9.74 0.03 12.24
N ASP A 208 -9.26 -1.08 11.69
CA ASP A 208 -9.98 -2.35 11.74
C ASP A 208 -9.85 -2.93 13.17
N GLN A 209 -10.49 -2.28 14.15
CA GLN A 209 -10.61 -2.78 15.54
C GLN A 209 -11.58 -3.95 15.65
#